data_AF-A0A7K0VJ15-F1
#
_entry.id   AF-A0A7K0VJ15-F1
#
_cell.length_a   1.000
_cell.length_b   1.000
_cell.length_c   1.000
_cell.angle_alpha   90.00
_cell.angle_beta   90.00
_cell.angle_gamma   90.00
#
_symmetry.space_group_name_H-M   'P 1'
#
loop_
_entity.id
_entity.type
_entity.pdbx_description
1 polymer ?
#
loop_
_entity_poly.entity_id
_entity_poly.type
_entity_poly.pdbx_seq_one_letter_code
_entity_poly.pdbx_strand_id
1 'polypeptide(L)'
;MTEVLAPETEVSLHRTARARLYHGETRVDFMGRKWWGIGVSAALIVATIVSLFAQGLNLGLDFNGGVQWEVPSANITDAQARDVLNANGVNAAEAKIVTVSASGVERLRIQTSEQPADVRQKVSAALAKAGKVDI
;
A
#
# COMPACT_ATOMS: atom_id res chain seq x y z
N MET A 1 52.73 -68.93 10.41
CA MET A 1 53.34 -67.58 10.32
C MET A 1 53.26 -67.26 8.86
N THR A 2 52.44 -66.34 8.34
CA THR A 2 51.82 -65.07 8.76
C THR A 2 51.06 -64.67 7.47
N GLU A 3 49.99 -63.89 7.37
CA GLU A 3 49.28 -62.94 8.19
C GLU A 3 47.96 -62.75 7.41
N VAL A 4 46.81 -63.03 8.02
CA VAL A 4 45.51 -62.82 7.36
C VAL A 4 45.25 -61.31 7.39
N LEU A 5 45.46 -60.65 6.26
CA LEU A 5 45.14 -59.23 6.03
C LEU A 5 43.64 -59.01 6.26
N ALA A 6 43.30 -58.20 7.26
CA ALA A 6 41.93 -57.78 7.52
C ALA A 6 41.42 -56.88 6.38
N PRO A 7 40.14 -56.99 5.97
CA PRO A 7 39.58 -56.09 4.96
C PRO A 7 39.46 -54.68 5.55
N GLU A 8 40.11 -53.71 4.93
CA GLU A 8 39.95 -52.30 5.28
C GLU A 8 38.49 -51.89 5.04
N THR A 9 37.74 -51.72 6.13
CA THR A 9 36.37 -51.23 6.05
C THR A 9 36.39 -49.77 5.62
N GLU A 10 36.12 -49.49 4.34
CA GLU A 10 35.78 -48.14 3.89
C GLU A 10 34.48 -47.70 4.58
N VAL A 11 34.62 -46.84 5.59
CA VAL A 11 33.48 -46.19 6.24
C VAL A 11 32.94 -45.12 5.29
N SER A 12 31.97 -45.47 4.45
CA SER A 12 31.24 -44.50 3.61
C SER A 12 30.27 -43.68 4.47
N LEU A 13 30.77 -42.60 5.07
CA LEU A 13 29.91 -41.64 5.78
C LEU A 13 29.03 -40.88 4.77
N HIS A 14 27.79 -41.32 4.61
CA HIS A 14 26.78 -40.64 3.80
C HIS A 14 26.40 -39.30 4.48
N ARG A 15 27.20 -38.25 4.29
CA ARG A 15 27.01 -36.96 4.95
C ARG A 15 25.67 -36.32 4.55
N THR A 16 24.89 -35.97 5.56
CA THR A 16 23.65 -35.19 5.41
C THR A 16 23.92 -33.83 4.77
N ALA A 17 22.93 -33.25 4.10
CA ALA A 17 23.05 -31.98 3.38
C ALA A 17 23.56 -30.83 4.29
N ARG A 18 23.21 -30.85 5.57
CA ARG A 18 23.71 -29.91 6.60
C ARG A 18 25.20 -30.05 6.86
N ALA A 19 25.72 -31.27 6.93
CA ALA A 19 27.14 -31.52 7.10
C ALA A 19 27.94 -31.05 5.86
N ARG A 20 27.41 -31.27 4.65
CA ARG A 20 28.01 -30.75 3.40
C ARG A 20 27.97 -29.22 3.29
N LEU A 21 26.98 -28.56 3.91
CA LEU A 21 26.92 -27.10 3.95
C LEU A 21 28.01 -26.51 4.85
N TYR A 22 28.24 -27.12 6.02
CA TYR A 22 29.26 -26.67 6.98
C TYR A 22 30.69 -26.78 6.45
N HIS A 23 30.96 -27.77 5.58
CA HIS A 23 32.29 -28.00 5.00
C HIS A 23 32.50 -27.30 3.65
N GLY A 24 31.54 -26.47 3.19
CA GLY A 24 31.67 -25.73 1.93
C GLY A 24 31.57 -26.58 0.65
N GLU A 25 31.20 -27.85 0.77
CA GLU A 25 31.07 -28.79 -0.36
C GLU A 25 29.74 -28.63 -1.13
N THR A 26 28.86 -27.74 -0.67
CA THR A 26 27.53 -27.54 -1.26
C THR A 26 27.59 -26.57 -2.43
N ARG A 27 27.63 -27.12 -3.64
CA ARG A 27 27.39 -26.35 -4.88
C ARG A 27 25.88 -26.28 -5.14
N VAL A 28 25.26 -25.17 -4.76
CA VAL A 28 23.87 -24.88 -5.14
C VAL A 28 23.85 -24.40 -6.58
N ASP A 29 23.17 -25.14 -7.45
CA ASP A 29 23.00 -24.76 -8.85
C ASP A 29 21.89 -23.70 -8.98
N PHE A 30 22.26 -22.44 -8.74
CA PHE A 30 21.39 -21.29 -8.93
C PHE A 30 21.06 -21.06 -10.41
N MET A 31 21.96 -21.44 -11.32
CA MET A 31 21.84 -21.12 -12.75
C MET A 31 20.89 -22.08 -13.47
N GLY A 32 20.88 -23.36 -13.09
CA GLY A 32 19.94 -24.38 -13.59
C GLY A 32 18.52 -24.21 -13.05
N ARG A 33 18.35 -23.64 -11.85
CA ARG A 33 17.03 -23.42 -11.22
C ARG A 33 16.49 -21.99 -11.38
N LYS A 34 17.18 -21.10 -12.11
CA LYS A 34 16.78 -19.69 -12.30
C LYS A 34 15.34 -19.51 -12.79
N TRP A 35 14.85 -20.43 -13.62
CA TRP A 35 13.50 -20.39 -14.18
C TRP A 35 12.39 -20.54 -13.14
N TRP A 36 12.65 -21.24 -12.03
CA TRP A 36 11.70 -21.30 -10.91
C TRP A 36 11.57 -19.93 -10.23
N GLY A 37 12.70 -19.26 -9.96
CA GLY A 37 12.69 -17.92 -9.39
C GLY A 37 11.97 -16.93 -10.31
N ILE A 38 12.31 -16.95 -11.60
CA ILE A 38 11.67 -16.09 -12.62
C ILE A 38 10.17 -16.37 -12.70
N GLY A 39 9.76 -17.64 -12.72
CA GLY A 39 8.34 -18.03 -12.78
C GLY A 39 7.54 -17.53 -11.57
N VAL A 40 8.08 -17.69 -10.36
CA VAL A 40 7.43 -17.19 -9.13
C VAL A 40 7.35 -15.66 -9.15
N SER A 41 8.44 -14.97 -9.51
CA SER A 41 8.44 -13.51 -9.61
C SER A 41 7.44 -13.00 -10.65
N ALA A 42 7.39 -13.62 -11.83
CA ALA A 42 6.43 -13.25 -12.88
C ALA A 42 4.98 -13.48 -12.43
N ALA A 43 4.70 -14.60 -11.75
CA ALA A 43 3.37 -14.88 -11.21
C ALA A 43 2.95 -13.83 -10.18
N LEU A 44 3.86 -13.40 -9.29
CA LEU A 44 3.58 -12.34 -8.33
C LEU A 44 3.29 -10.99 -9.00
N ILE A 45 4.04 -10.64 -10.05
CA ILE A 45 3.81 -9.41 -10.82
C ILE A 45 2.42 -9.45 -11.45
N VAL A 46 2.08 -10.55 -12.13
CA VAL A 46 0.76 -10.72 -12.76
C VAL A 46 -0.36 -10.66 -11.71
N ALA A 47 -0.20 -11.34 -10.57
CA ALA A 47 -1.17 -11.29 -9.48
C ALA A 47 -1.38 -9.86 -8.96
N THR A 48 -0.30 -9.08 -8.83
CA THR A 48 -0.36 -7.67 -8.41
C THR A 48 -1.13 -6.84 -9.43
N ILE A 49 -0.83 -6.99 -10.72
CA ILE A 49 -1.53 -6.29 -11.80
C ILE A 49 -3.03 -6.62 -11.78
N VAL A 50 -3.36 -7.91 -11.70
CA VAL A 50 -4.76 -8.36 -11.64
C VAL A 50 -5.46 -7.79 -10.40
N SER A 51 -4.79 -7.76 -9.24
CA SER A 51 -5.34 -7.18 -8.01
C SER A 51 -5.67 -5.70 -8.17
N LEU A 52 -4.79 -4.92 -8.82
CA LEU A 52 -5.02 -3.49 -9.06
C LEU A 52 -6.25 -3.24 -9.93
N PHE A 53 -6.47 -4.06 -10.97
CA PHE A 53 -7.65 -3.93 -11.82
C PHE A 53 -8.93 -4.46 -11.15
N ALA A 54 -8.85 -5.57 -10.41
CA ALA A 54 -10.01 -6.18 -9.76
C ALA A 54 -10.56 -5.36 -8.59
N GLN A 55 -9.67 -4.71 -7.81
CA GLN A 55 -10.07 -3.85 -6.69
C GLN A 55 -10.43 -2.42 -7.13
N GLY A 56 -10.10 -2.06 -8.37
CA GLY A 56 -10.17 -0.69 -8.85
C GLY A 56 -8.98 0.14 -8.36
N LEU A 57 -8.48 1.02 -9.22
CA LEU A 57 -7.48 2.00 -8.82
C LEU A 57 -8.18 3.11 -8.03
N ASN A 58 -7.74 3.35 -6.79
CA ASN A 58 -8.09 4.56 -6.03
C ASN A 58 -7.38 5.77 -6.69
N LEU A 59 -7.87 6.17 -7.86
CA LEU A 59 -7.32 7.28 -8.64
C LEU A 59 -7.42 8.55 -7.80
N GLY A 60 -6.26 9.14 -7.51
CA GLY A 60 -6.19 10.40 -6.77
C GLY A 60 -6.95 11.52 -7.48
N LEU A 61 -7.16 12.62 -6.76
CA LEU A 61 -7.88 13.81 -7.23
C LEU A 61 -7.37 14.32 -8.60
N ASP A 62 -6.07 14.14 -8.86
CA ASP A 62 -5.37 14.57 -10.08
C ASP A 62 -5.77 13.80 -11.34
N PHE A 63 -6.37 12.61 -11.21
CA PHE A 63 -6.72 11.73 -12.35
C PHE A 63 -8.21 11.65 -12.63
N ASN A 64 -9.07 11.76 -11.60
CA ASN A 64 -10.52 11.70 -11.77
C ASN A 64 -11.18 13.07 -11.95
N GLY A 65 -10.46 14.17 -11.68
CA GLY A 65 -11.11 15.46 -11.48
C GLY A 65 -11.89 15.44 -10.16
N GLY A 66 -11.60 16.39 -9.29
CA GLY A 66 -12.19 16.41 -7.96
C GLY A 66 -11.95 17.73 -7.28
N VAL A 67 -12.59 17.90 -6.13
CA VAL A 67 -12.56 19.16 -5.41
C VAL A 67 -11.94 18.92 -4.04
N GLN A 68 -10.92 19.72 -3.75
CA GLN A 68 -10.28 19.74 -2.44
C GLN A 68 -10.54 21.09 -1.78
N TRP A 69 -11.10 21.03 -0.56
CA TRP A 69 -11.21 22.18 0.32
C TRP A 69 -10.31 21.99 1.53
N GLU A 70 -9.67 23.07 1.98
CA GLU A 70 -8.88 23.08 3.21
C GLU A 70 -9.48 24.11 4.16
N VAL A 71 -9.84 23.67 5.37
CA VAL A 71 -10.49 24.49 6.39
C VAL A 71 -9.71 24.33 7.71
N PRO A 72 -9.45 25.39 8.51
CA PRO A 72 -8.77 25.27 9.79
C PRO A 72 -9.55 24.34 10.73
N SER A 73 -8.90 23.29 11.26
CA SER A 73 -9.57 22.34 12.18
C SER A 73 -9.91 22.96 13.54
N ALA A 74 -9.28 24.10 13.86
CA ALA A 74 -9.57 24.87 15.07
C ALA A 74 -11.04 25.32 15.19
N ASN A 75 -11.74 25.45 14.06
CA ASN A 75 -13.11 25.95 14.00
C ASN A 75 -14.14 24.90 13.57
N ILE A 76 -13.70 23.76 13.01
CA ILE A 76 -14.60 22.74 12.47
C ILE A 76 -14.05 21.33 12.72
N THR A 77 -14.93 20.45 13.20
CA THR A 77 -14.66 19.03 13.42
C THR A 77 -14.96 18.19 12.17
N ASP A 78 -14.38 16.99 12.09
CA ASP A 78 -14.66 16.03 11.00
C ASP A 78 -16.17 15.75 10.86
N ALA A 79 -16.87 15.53 11.97
CA ALA A 79 -18.32 15.29 11.98
C ALA A 79 -19.11 16.47 11.39
N GLN A 80 -18.78 17.71 11.78
CA GLN A 80 -19.43 18.90 11.24
C GLN A 80 -19.15 19.10 9.75
N ALA A 81 -17.94 18.79 9.30
CA ALA A 81 -17.62 18.82 7.87
C ALA A 81 -18.45 17.79 7.08
N ARG A 82 -18.64 16.58 7.62
CA ARG A 82 -19.51 15.55 7.01
C ARG A 82 -20.97 16.00 6.95
N ASP A 83 -21.47 16.64 8.01
CA ASP A 83 -22.84 17.15 8.04
C ASP A 83 -23.07 18.24 6.99
N VAL A 84 -22.09 19.15 6.82
CA VAL A 84 -22.14 20.20 5.77
C VAL A 84 -22.14 19.58 4.38
N LEU A 85 -21.32 18.55 4.14
CA LEU A 85 -21.29 17.86 2.84
C LEU A 85 -22.62 17.18 2.54
N ASN A 86 -23.17 16.42 3.49
CA ASN A 86 -24.45 15.73 3.35
C ASN A 86 -25.61 16.71 3.12
N ALA A 87 -25.63 17.83 3.86
CA ALA A 87 -26.66 18.87 3.71
C ALA A 87 -26.63 19.55 2.33
N ASN A 88 -25.49 19.53 1.65
CA ASN A 88 -25.32 20.10 0.30
C ASN A 88 -25.38 19.05 -0.81
N GLY A 89 -25.81 17.81 -0.51
CA GLY A 89 -26.00 16.74 -1.50
C GLY A 89 -24.70 16.08 -1.95
N VAL A 90 -23.59 16.29 -1.25
CA VAL A 90 -22.32 15.60 -1.51
C VAL A 90 -22.22 14.39 -0.58
N ASN A 91 -21.98 13.22 -1.13
CA ASN A 91 -21.86 11.99 -0.35
C ASN A 91 -20.62 12.05 0.55
N ALA A 92 -20.82 12.32 1.84
CA ALA A 92 -19.73 12.39 2.81
C ALA A 92 -19.07 11.02 3.09
N ALA A 93 -19.68 9.90 2.67
CA ALA A 93 -19.08 8.58 2.78
C ALA A 93 -17.98 8.33 1.73
N GLU A 94 -18.08 9.00 0.58
CA GLU A 94 -17.05 8.99 -0.47
C GLU A 94 -16.01 10.11 -0.26
N ALA A 95 -16.34 11.09 0.58
CA ALA A 95 -15.44 12.18 0.92
C ALA A 95 -14.29 11.69 1.82
N LYS A 96 -13.06 11.92 1.37
CA LYS A 96 -11.86 11.67 2.16
C LYS A 96 -11.54 12.92 2.98
N ILE A 97 -11.80 12.85 4.28
CA ILE A 97 -11.50 13.92 5.22
C ILE A 97 -10.27 13.51 6.03
N VAL A 98 -9.25 14.37 6.03
CA VAL A 98 -7.96 14.12 6.70
C VAL A 98 -7.55 15.38 7.44
N THR A 99 -7.22 15.24 8.73
CA THR A 99 -6.54 16.30 9.48
C THR A 99 -5.07 16.35 9.09
N VAL A 100 -4.65 17.44 8.49
CA VAL A 100 -3.27 17.70 8.07
C VAL A 100 -2.71 18.80 8.98
N SER A 101 -1.67 18.47 9.73
CA SER A 101 -0.89 19.47 10.45
C SER A 101 0.24 19.94 9.53
N ALA A 102 0.18 21.20 9.11
CA ALA A 102 1.22 21.82 8.30
C ALA A 102 1.74 23.05 9.05
N SER A 103 3.05 23.08 9.31
CA SER A 103 3.73 24.21 9.95
C SER A 103 3.14 24.59 11.33
N GLY A 104 2.67 23.61 12.10
CA GLY A 104 2.07 23.83 13.43
C GLY A 104 0.61 24.28 13.42
N VAL A 105 0.00 24.44 12.24
CA VAL A 105 -1.43 24.74 12.09
C VAL A 105 -2.16 23.48 11.61
N GLU A 106 -3.12 23.02 12.41
CA GLU A 106 -3.99 21.92 12.01
C GLU A 106 -5.08 22.40 11.04
N ARG A 107 -5.20 21.71 9.92
CA ARG A 107 -6.18 21.98 8.87
C ARG A 107 -6.90 20.69 8.54
N LEU A 108 -8.20 20.79 8.38
CA LEU A 108 -9.05 19.74 7.87
C LEU A 108 -9.05 19.83 6.33
N ARG A 109 -8.50 18.80 5.67
CA ARG A 109 -8.54 18.65 4.22
C ARG A 109 -9.69 17.75 3.84
N ILE A 110 -10.59 18.25 3.02
CA ILE A 110 -11.79 17.56 2.54
C ILE A 110 -11.62 17.34 1.04
N GLN A 111 -11.54 16.08 0.61
CA GLN A 111 -11.41 15.69 -0.79
C GLN A 111 -12.67 14.96 -1.24
N THR A 112 -13.26 15.40 -2.35
CA THR A 112 -14.48 14.83 -2.92
C THR A 112 -14.33 14.59 -4.43
N SER A 113 -15.16 13.72 -4.99
CA SER A 113 -15.30 13.51 -6.44
C SER A 113 -15.76 14.78 -7.16
N GLU A 114 -15.58 14.85 -8.48
CA GLU A 114 -16.05 15.98 -9.31
C GLU A 114 -17.51 16.31 -8.98
N GLN A 115 -17.77 17.56 -8.56
CA GLN A 115 -19.11 18.06 -8.29
C GLN A 115 -19.45 19.19 -9.27
N PRO A 116 -20.74 19.36 -9.64
CA PRO A 116 -21.19 20.49 -10.46
C PRO A 116 -20.79 21.83 -9.83
N ALA A 117 -20.47 22.83 -10.67
CA ALA A 117 -19.97 24.14 -10.20
C ALA A 117 -20.86 24.80 -9.14
N ASP A 118 -22.18 24.64 -9.26
CA ASP A 118 -23.18 25.19 -8.34
C ASP A 118 -23.10 24.55 -6.94
N VAL A 119 -22.84 23.24 -6.89
CA VAL A 119 -22.66 22.49 -5.63
C VAL A 119 -21.33 22.86 -5.01
N ARG A 120 -20.27 23.01 -5.82
CA ARG A 120 -18.93 23.42 -5.35
C ARG A 120 -18.97 24.76 -4.63
N GLN A 121 -19.66 25.76 -5.21
CA GLN A 121 -19.79 27.08 -4.60
C GLN A 121 -20.63 27.08 -3.31
N LYS A 122 -21.70 26.28 -3.27
CA LYS A 122 -22.52 26.14 -2.05
C LYS A 122 -21.74 25.47 -0.92
N VAL A 123 -21.02 24.40 -1.21
CA VAL A 123 -20.18 23.69 -0.24
C VAL A 123 -19.02 24.56 0.22
N SER A 124 -18.34 25.28 -0.68
CA SER A 124 -17.27 26.21 -0.27
C SER A 124 -17.82 27.30 0.66
N ALA A 125 -18.94 27.94 0.29
CA ALA A 125 -19.58 28.97 1.12
C ALA A 125 -20.00 28.44 2.50
N ALA A 126 -20.55 27.22 2.55
CA ALA A 126 -20.96 26.59 3.80
C ALA A 126 -19.75 26.22 4.68
N LEU A 127 -18.69 25.66 4.07
CA LEU A 127 -17.45 25.29 4.77
C LEU A 127 -16.70 26.52 5.28
N ALA A 128 -16.71 27.63 4.56
CA ALA A 128 -16.14 28.89 5.02
C ALA A 128 -16.89 29.51 6.18
N LYS A 129 -18.23 29.52 6.12
CA LYS A 129 -19.07 29.98 7.22
C LYS A 129 -18.86 29.14 8.49
N ALA A 130 -18.73 27.82 8.33
CA ALA A 130 -18.47 26.90 9.44
C ALA A 130 -17.02 27.00 9.97
N GLY A 131 -16.04 27.14 9.07
CA GLY A 131 -14.62 27.28 9.41
C GLY A 131 -14.19 28.68 9.85
N LYS A 132 -15.09 29.67 9.79
CA LYS A 132 -14.80 31.10 9.97
C LYS A 132 -13.60 31.56 9.12
N VAL A 133 -13.57 31.10 7.88
CA VAL A 133 -12.53 31.47 6.89
C VAL A 133 -13.19 32.38 5.87
N ASP A 134 -12.58 33.52 5.54
CA ASP A 134 -13.01 34.34 4.40
C ASP A 134 -12.63 33.64 3.09
N ILE A 135 -13.56 33.59 2.13
CA ILE A 135 -13.37 33.05 0.76
C ILE A 135 -13.11 34.19 -0.20
#